data_AF-A0A9X3WZG9-F1
#
_entry.id   AF-A0A9X3WZG9-F1
#
_cell.length_a   1.000
_cell.length_b   1.000
_cell.length_c   1.000
_cell.angle_alpha   90.00
_cell.angle_beta   90.00
_cell.angle_gamma   90.00
#
_symmetry.space_group_name_H-M   'P 1'
#
loop_
_entity.id
_entity.type
_entity.pdbx_description
1 polymer ?
#
loop_
_entity_poly.entity_id
_entity_poly.type
_entity_poly.pdbx_seq_one_letter_code
_entity_poly.pdbx_strand_id
1 'polypeptide(L)'
;MDLMIAFVVTFGIATAIAAALLSARDRLRKRREQARLQAIAQREAEQKAARLEDLISRFGERDATRIIDGTIWQGATREMVIEALGEPLDIDERVTAKQTRHIFKYHQLGKNRYGLRVTLEDDLVVGWETKG
;
A
#
# COMPACT_ATOMS: atom_id res chain seq x y z
N MET A 1 4.74 70.03 -3.36
CA MET A 1 5.18 68.82 -4.10
C MET A 1 5.60 67.69 -3.16
N ASP A 2 6.04 67.98 -1.93
CA ASP A 2 6.54 66.97 -0.97
C ASP A 2 5.49 65.99 -0.43
N LEU A 3 4.23 66.40 -0.29
CA LEU A 3 3.17 65.52 0.22
C LEU A 3 2.83 64.37 -0.75
N MET A 4 2.98 64.61 -2.05
CA MET A 4 2.72 63.62 -3.11
C MET A 4 3.83 62.55 -3.16
N ILE A 5 5.08 62.95 -2.94
CA ILE A 5 6.23 62.05 -2.88
C ILE A 5 6.15 61.15 -1.63
N ALA A 6 5.76 61.72 -0.48
CA ALA A 6 5.60 60.96 0.76
C ALA A 6 4.52 59.87 0.68
N PHE A 7 3.42 60.11 -0.04
CA PHE A 7 2.34 59.13 -0.21
C PHE A 7 2.75 57.97 -1.14
N VAL A 8 3.49 58.27 -2.22
CA VAL A 8 3.98 57.24 -3.15
C VAL A 8 5.02 56.33 -2.49
N VAL A 9 5.91 56.89 -1.68
CA VAL A 9 6.95 56.12 -0.97
C VAL A 9 6.33 55.22 0.11
N THR A 10 5.39 55.73 0.91
CA THR A 10 4.75 54.94 1.97
C THR A 10 3.84 53.85 1.39
N PHE A 11 3.10 54.12 0.32
CA PHE A 11 2.28 53.11 -0.36
C PHE A 11 3.15 52.04 -1.05
N GLY A 12 4.27 52.43 -1.66
CA GLY A 12 5.26 51.49 -2.23
C GLY A 12 5.89 50.57 -1.19
N ILE A 13 6.22 51.09 0.00
CA ILE A 13 6.77 50.29 1.10
C ILE A 13 5.68 49.37 1.70
N ALA A 14 4.46 49.90 1.92
CA ALA A 14 3.35 49.12 2.46
C ALA A 14 2.96 47.95 1.55
N THR A 15 2.94 48.18 0.22
CA THR A 15 2.67 47.12 -0.77
C THR A 15 3.78 46.07 -0.83
N ALA A 16 5.05 46.48 -0.74
CA ALA A 16 6.18 45.55 -0.68
C ALA A 16 6.15 44.67 0.59
N ILE A 17 5.84 45.25 1.76
CA ILE A 17 5.70 44.52 3.02
C ILE A 17 4.50 43.57 2.94
N ALA A 18 3.35 44.02 2.42
CA ALA A 18 2.19 43.17 2.22
C ALA A 18 2.49 41.99 1.28
N ALA A 19 3.19 42.24 0.17
CA ALA A 19 3.62 41.18 -0.77
C ALA A 19 4.62 40.20 -0.13
N ALA A 20 5.56 40.69 0.69
CA ALA A 20 6.49 39.86 1.44
C ALA A 20 5.78 38.99 2.49
N LEU A 21 4.77 39.52 3.19
CA LEU A 21 3.96 38.78 4.17
C LEU A 21 3.05 37.74 3.51
N LEU A 22 2.44 38.05 2.36
CA LEU A 22 1.64 37.10 1.58
C LEU A 22 2.52 35.95 1.04
N SER A 23 3.69 36.27 0.48
CA SER A 23 4.63 35.24 -0.01
C SER A 23 5.29 34.42 1.11
N ALA A 24 5.48 34.98 2.31
CA ALA A 24 5.91 34.24 3.49
C ALA A 24 4.82 33.26 3.97
N ARG A 25 3.54 33.68 3.96
CA ARG A 25 2.39 32.84 4.30
C ARG A 25 2.23 31.64 3.36
N ASP A 26 2.46 31.82 2.06
CA ASP A 26 2.39 30.73 1.08
C ASP A 26 3.59 29.79 1.12
N ARG A 27 4.81 30.30 1.38
CA ARG A 27 6.00 29.46 1.63
C ARG A 27 5.81 28.57 2.87
N LEU A 28 5.17 29.08 3.92
CA LEU A 28 4.84 28.31 5.12
C LEU A 28 3.80 27.22 4.84
N ARG A 29 2.78 27.49 4.01
CA ARG A 29 1.78 26.49 3.58
C ARG A 29 2.45 25.34 2.83
N LYS A 30 3.27 25.64 1.82
CA LYS A 30 4.00 24.63 1.04
C LYS A 30 4.95 23.79 1.90
N ARG A 31 5.68 24.41 2.83
CA ARG A 31 6.57 23.68 3.77
C ARG A 31 5.80 22.76 4.71
N ARG A 32 4.65 23.19 5.23
CA ARG A 32 3.78 22.35 6.07
C ARG A 32 3.22 21.17 5.30
N GLU A 33 2.82 21.41 4.06
CA GLU A 33 2.36 20.36 3.16
C GLU A 33 3.47 19.35 2.86
N GLN A 34 4.67 19.82 2.52
CA GLN A 34 5.85 18.97 2.32
C GLN A 34 6.19 18.16 3.57
N ALA A 35 6.19 18.79 4.76
CA ALA A 35 6.45 18.09 6.02
C ALA A 35 5.38 17.03 6.32
N ARG A 36 4.10 17.30 6.00
CA ARG A 36 3.02 16.31 6.12
C ARG A 36 3.24 15.14 5.17
N LEU A 37 3.55 15.41 3.91
CA LEU A 37 3.82 14.37 2.91
C LEU A 37 5.04 13.53 3.30
N GLN A 38 6.11 14.17 3.81
CA GLN A 38 7.28 13.47 4.33
C GLN A 38 6.93 12.59 5.52
N ALA A 39 6.13 13.09 6.48
CA ALA A 39 5.72 12.30 7.64
C ALA A 39 4.82 11.11 7.24
N ILE A 40 3.93 11.28 6.25
CA ILE A 40 3.12 10.19 5.70
C ILE A 40 4.03 9.16 5.04
N ALA A 41 4.94 9.58 4.16
CA ALA A 41 5.88 8.70 3.47
C ALA A 41 6.80 7.95 4.43
N GLN A 42 7.29 8.61 5.48
CA GLN A 42 8.10 7.99 6.53
C GLN A 42 7.30 6.91 7.27
N ARG A 43 6.06 7.21 7.69
CA ARG A 43 5.20 6.23 8.36
C ARG A 43 4.91 5.02 7.48
N GLU A 44 4.62 5.24 6.20
CA GLU A 44 4.41 4.15 5.25
C GLU A 44 5.67 3.30 5.06
N ALA A 45 6.85 3.92 5.01
CA ALA A 45 8.12 3.21 4.90
C ALA A 45 8.42 2.39 6.16
N GLU A 46 8.19 2.96 7.35
CA GLU A 46 8.34 2.27 8.63
C GLU A 46 7.39 1.06 8.74
N GLN A 47 6.12 1.23 8.36
CA GLN A 47 5.15 0.13 8.35
C GLN A 47 5.54 -0.98 7.38
N LYS A 48 6.01 -0.62 6.18
CA LYS A 48 6.49 -1.59 5.19
C LYS A 48 7.73 -2.34 5.67
N ALA A 49 8.68 -1.64 6.30
CA ALA A 49 9.88 -2.24 6.85
C ALA A 49 9.55 -3.22 7.99
N ALA A 50 8.71 -2.79 8.94
CA ALA A 50 8.27 -3.64 10.05
C ALA A 50 7.50 -4.87 9.55
N ARG A 51 6.66 -4.71 8.51
CA ARG A 51 5.95 -5.81 7.88
C ARG A 51 6.89 -6.80 7.19
N LEU A 52 7.90 -6.31 6.48
CA LEU A 52 8.91 -7.16 5.85
C LEU A 52 9.68 -7.95 6.91
N GLU A 53 10.11 -7.31 8.00
CA GLU A 53 10.83 -7.95 9.08
C GLU A 53 10.03 -9.08 9.75
N ASP A 54 8.73 -8.84 10.03
CA ASP A 54 7.81 -9.87 10.53
C ASP A 54 7.72 -11.07 9.57
N LEU A 55 7.53 -10.81 8.27
CA LEU A 55 7.43 -11.87 7.26
C LEU A 55 8.73 -12.67 7.13
N ILE A 56 9.89 -11.99 7.16
CA ILE A 56 11.20 -12.67 7.13
C ILE A 56 11.35 -13.56 8.36
N SER A 57 10.96 -13.08 9.54
CA SER A 57 11.05 -13.87 10.78
C SER A 57 10.15 -15.12 10.75
N ARG A 58 8.98 -15.05 10.09
CA ARG A 58 8.01 -16.15 10.05
C ARG A 58 8.27 -17.16 8.93
N PHE A 59 8.67 -16.68 7.76
CA PHE A 59 8.70 -17.47 6.53
C PHE A 59 10.07 -17.52 5.83
N GLY A 60 11.02 -16.71 6.28
CA GLY A 60 12.31 -16.54 5.63
C GLY A 60 12.26 -15.54 4.46
N GLU A 61 13.44 -15.04 4.08
CA GLU A 61 13.61 -13.93 3.14
C GLU A 61 13.00 -14.19 1.75
N ARG A 62 13.21 -15.39 1.22
CA ARG A 62 12.75 -15.75 -0.13
C ARG A 62 11.22 -15.72 -0.23
N ASP A 63 10.53 -16.32 0.74
CA ASP A 63 9.08 -16.45 0.70
C ASP A 63 8.41 -15.13 1.15
N ALA A 64 9.01 -14.39 2.10
CA ALA A 64 8.59 -13.04 2.45
C ALA A 64 8.57 -12.08 1.25
N THR A 65 9.60 -12.15 0.38
CA THR A 65 9.66 -11.34 -0.85
C THR A 65 8.49 -11.67 -1.78
N ARG A 66 8.20 -12.96 -1.98
CA ARG A 66 7.07 -13.40 -2.82
C ARG A 66 5.71 -12.98 -2.28
N ILE A 67 5.55 -12.98 -0.96
CA ILE A 67 4.34 -12.50 -0.27
C ILE A 67 4.12 -11.02 -0.57
N ILE A 68 5.16 -10.19 -0.44
CA ILE A 68 5.08 -8.76 -0.74
C ILE A 68 4.77 -8.50 -2.22
N ASP A 69 5.33 -9.32 -3.11
CA ASP A 69 5.07 -9.25 -4.54
C ASP A 69 3.66 -9.77 -4.93
N GLY A 70 2.91 -10.36 -3.99
CA GLY A 70 1.59 -10.93 -4.26
C GLY A 70 1.61 -12.12 -5.21
N THR A 71 2.73 -12.83 -5.30
CA THR A 71 2.92 -13.94 -6.25
C THR A 71 2.60 -15.29 -5.60
N ILE A 72 2.02 -16.21 -6.35
CA ILE A 72 1.78 -17.60 -5.91
C ILE A 72 2.92 -18.51 -6.40
N TRP A 73 3.34 -19.46 -5.59
CA TRP A 73 4.34 -20.47 -5.95
C TRP A 73 3.98 -21.84 -5.39
N GLN A 74 4.55 -22.89 -5.98
CA GLN A 74 4.37 -24.27 -5.50
C GLN A 74 5.06 -24.48 -4.15
N GLY A 75 4.39 -25.19 -3.24
CA GLY A 75 4.87 -25.43 -1.89
C GLY A 75 4.67 -24.27 -0.92
N ALA A 76 4.03 -23.17 -1.34
CA ALA A 76 3.58 -22.13 -0.41
C ALA A 76 2.57 -22.73 0.56
N THR A 77 2.62 -22.36 1.84
CA THR A 77 1.63 -22.80 2.82
C THR A 77 0.32 -22.03 2.67
N ARG A 78 -0.77 -22.60 3.20
CA ARG A 78 -2.07 -21.91 3.37
C ARG A 78 -1.92 -20.50 3.92
N GLU A 79 -1.12 -20.35 4.97
CA GLU A 79 -0.85 -19.07 5.62
C GLU A 79 -0.11 -18.10 4.68
N MET A 80 0.94 -18.55 3.98
CA MET A 80 1.67 -17.71 3.03
C MET A 80 0.77 -17.19 1.90
N VAL A 81 -0.16 -18.01 1.40
CA VAL A 81 -1.13 -17.59 0.36
C VAL A 81 -2.07 -16.52 0.90
N ILE A 82 -2.55 -16.68 2.13
CA ILE A 82 -3.42 -15.69 2.78
C ILE A 82 -2.64 -14.39 3.05
N GLU A 83 -1.37 -14.47 3.43
CA GLU A 83 -0.53 -13.27 3.62
C GLU A 83 -0.25 -12.54 2.30
N ALA A 84 -0.15 -13.27 1.19
CA ALA A 84 0.13 -12.72 -0.14
C ALA A 84 -1.11 -12.14 -0.83
N LEU A 85 -2.27 -12.80 -0.72
CA LEU A 85 -3.48 -12.47 -1.48
C LEU A 85 -4.65 -11.98 -0.60
N GLY A 86 -4.53 -12.11 0.71
CA GLY A 86 -5.62 -11.92 1.66
C GLY A 86 -6.51 -13.16 1.80
N GLU A 87 -7.60 -12.97 2.56
CA GLU A 87 -8.61 -14.01 2.78
C GLU A 87 -9.32 -14.39 1.48
N PRO A 88 -9.49 -15.69 1.19
CA PRO A 88 -10.24 -16.14 0.04
C PRO A 88 -11.72 -15.75 0.16
N LEU A 89 -12.35 -15.47 -0.98
CA LEU A 89 -13.77 -15.14 -1.04
C LEU A 89 -14.67 -16.36 -0.82
N ASP A 90 -14.16 -17.53 -1.18
CA ASP A 90 -14.84 -18.82 -1.09
C ASP A 90 -13.79 -19.93 -1.07
N ILE A 91 -14.11 -21.04 -0.40
CA ILE A 91 -13.22 -22.19 -0.22
C ILE A 91 -14.01 -23.45 -0.57
N ASP A 92 -13.57 -24.20 -1.58
CA ASP A 92 -14.04 -25.58 -1.74
C ASP A 92 -13.11 -26.51 -0.98
N GLU A 93 -13.66 -27.28 -0.04
CA GLU A 93 -12.91 -28.27 0.74
C GLU A 93 -13.35 -29.69 0.41
N ARG A 94 -12.37 -30.57 0.26
CA ARG A 94 -12.57 -32.01 0.14
C ARG A 94 -11.55 -32.75 1.00
N VAL A 95 -12.03 -33.31 2.11
CA VAL A 95 -11.24 -34.15 3.01
C VAL A 95 -11.47 -35.61 2.67
N THR A 96 -10.39 -36.38 2.52
CA THR A 96 -10.41 -37.83 2.38
C THR A 96 -9.49 -38.46 3.40
N ALA A 97 -9.58 -39.78 3.60
CA ALA A 97 -8.72 -40.48 4.56
C ALA A 97 -7.21 -40.37 4.26
N LYS A 98 -6.83 -39.99 3.03
CA LYS A 98 -5.43 -39.91 2.58
C LYS A 98 -4.93 -38.50 2.39
N GLN A 99 -5.82 -37.54 2.17
CA GLN A 99 -5.46 -36.22 1.69
C GLN A 99 -6.57 -35.20 1.95
N THR A 100 -6.18 -33.98 2.29
CA THR A 100 -7.07 -32.82 2.35
C THR A 100 -6.79 -31.90 1.18
N ARG A 101 -7.81 -31.56 0.40
CA ARG A 101 -7.71 -30.63 -0.72
C ARG A 101 -8.57 -29.39 -0.47
N HIS A 102 -7.96 -28.22 -0.60
CA HIS A 102 -8.64 -26.92 -0.58
C HIS A 102 -8.49 -26.22 -1.93
N ILE A 103 -9.54 -25.54 -2.38
CA ILE A 103 -9.48 -24.63 -3.52
C ILE A 103 -9.92 -23.25 -3.05
N PHE A 104 -8.96 -22.35 -2.93
CA PHE A 104 -9.19 -20.97 -2.56
C PHE A 104 -9.58 -20.18 -3.79
N LYS A 105 -10.66 -19.41 -3.68
CA LYS A 105 -11.22 -18.64 -4.78
C LYS A 105 -11.07 -17.16 -4.53
N TYR A 106 -10.55 -16.46 -5.53
CA TYR A 106 -10.28 -15.02 -5.51
C TYR A 106 -10.86 -14.35 -6.76
N HIS A 107 -10.97 -13.02 -6.71
CA HIS A 107 -11.45 -12.16 -7.80
C HIS A 107 -12.81 -12.60 -8.35
N GLN A 108 -13.90 -12.34 -7.62
CA GLN A 108 -15.24 -12.69 -8.08
C GLN A 108 -15.63 -11.90 -9.34
N LEU A 109 -15.91 -12.60 -10.44
CA LEU A 109 -16.32 -12.06 -11.75
C LEU A 109 -17.83 -12.24 -12.01
N GLY A 110 -18.54 -12.94 -11.14
CA GLY A 110 -19.98 -13.19 -11.22
C GLY A 110 -20.39 -14.36 -10.34
N LYS A 111 -21.67 -14.76 -10.43
CA LYS A 111 -22.19 -15.90 -9.67
C LYS A 111 -21.37 -17.15 -9.98
N ASN A 112 -20.66 -17.68 -8.98
CA ASN A 112 -19.76 -18.83 -9.07
C ASN A 112 -18.61 -18.69 -10.11
N ARG A 113 -18.31 -17.46 -10.56
CA ARG A 113 -17.19 -17.17 -11.46
C ARG A 113 -16.11 -16.43 -10.69
N TYR A 114 -14.93 -17.03 -10.63
CA TYR A 114 -13.75 -16.52 -9.93
C TYR A 114 -12.59 -16.45 -10.92
N GLY A 115 -11.87 -15.33 -10.90
CA GLY A 115 -10.74 -15.01 -11.77
C GLY A 115 -9.45 -15.70 -11.34
N LEU A 116 -9.36 -16.17 -10.09
CA LEU A 116 -8.22 -16.93 -9.59
C LEU A 116 -8.70 -18.07 -8.67
N ARG A 117 -8.14 -19.27 -8.88
CA ARG A 117 -8.33 -20.44 -8.02
C ARG A 117 -6.97 -20.99 -7.64
N VAL A 118 -6.68 -21.10 -6.36
CA VAL A 118 -5.44 -21.70 -5.85
C VAL A 118 -5.79 -23.05 -5.24
N THR A 119 -5.17 -24.12 -5.71
CA THR A 119 -5.35 -25.47 -5.19
C THR A 119 -4.25 -25.76 -4.18
N LEU A 120 -4.67 -26.14 -2.97
CA LEU A 120 -3.81 -26.60 -1.89
C LEU A 120 -4.13 -28.07 -1.62
N GLU A 121 -3.08 -28.85 -1.40
CA GLU A 121 -3.17 -30.22 -0.91
C GLU A 121 -2.33 -30.32 0.34
N ASP A 122 -2.92 -30.82 1.42
CA ASP A 122 -2.32 -30.89 2.76
C ASP A 122 -1.67 -29.55 3.18
N ASP A 123 -2.44 -28.47 3.01
CA ASP A 123 -2.08 -27.07 3.27
C ASP A 123 -0.92 -26.50 2.43
N LEU A 124 -0.49 -27.19 1.37
CA LEU A 124 0.56 -26.74 0.45
C LEU A 124 0.01 -26.47 -0.94
N VAL A 125 0.41 -25.36 -1.55
CA VAL A 125 0.02 -25.02 -2.92
C VAL A 125 0.60 -26.03 -3.91
N VAL A 126 -0.28 -26.69 -4.65
CA VAL A 126 0.09 -27.62 -5.73
C VAL A 126 -0.14 -27.03 -7.12
N GLY A 127 -1.03 -26.05 -7.25
CA GLY A 127 -1.29 -25.38 -8.52
C GLY A 127 -2.30 -24.24 -8.41
N TRP A 128 -2.40 -23.43 -9.45
CA TRP A 128 -3.37 -22.34 -9.53
C TRP A 128 -3.85 -22.12 -10.97
N GLU A 129 -5.08 -21.65 -11.10
CA GLU A 129 -5.73 -21.35 -12.37
C GLU A 129 -6.22 -19.90 -12.39
N THR A 130 -5.85 -19.15 -13.42
CA THR A 130 -6.33 -17.78 -13.67
C THR A 130 -7.30 -17.78 -14.85
N LYS A 131 -8.48 -17.18 -14.66
CA LYS A 131 -9.40 -16.87 -15.77
C LYS A 131 -9.24 -15.40 -16.13
N GLY A 132 -8.72 -15.15 -17.33
CA GLY A 132 -8.70 -13.84 -17.98
C GLY A 132 -10.01 -13.51 -18.67
#